data_AF-A0A7C2QPW0-F1
#
_entry.id   AF-A0A7C2QPW0-F1
#
_cell.length_a   1.000
_cell.length_b   1.000
_cell.length_c   1.000
_cell.angle_alpha   90.00
_cell.angle_beta   90.00
_cell.angle_gamma   90.00
#
_symmetry.space_group_name_H-M   'P 1'
#
loop_
_entity.id
_entity.type
_entity.pdbx_description
1 polymer ?
#
loop_
_entity_poly.entity_id
_entity_poly.type
_entity_poly.pdbx_seq_one_letter_code
_entity_poly.pdbx_strand_id
1 'polypeptide(L)'
;MGLTVAGALLALAVALWVLAPLRRPAALGPRGEARLDAWARRRAALAALRDLEDDRATGHLDPGAYAALRARLEAEAVRVLRETAWLEEPHACGFRNPATARYCGGCGRPLDPC
;
A
#
# COMPACT_ATOMS: atom_id res chain seq x y z
N MET A 1 13.33 -45.97 18.55
CA MET A 1 12.31 -45.46 17.59
C MET A 1 11.26 -44.57 18.23
N GLY A 2 10.70 -44.88 19.41
CA GLY A 2 9.64 -44.05 20.00
C GLY A 2 10.03 -42.59 20.30
N LEU A 3 11.23 -42.37 20.88
CA LEU A 3 11.72 -41.03 21.23
C LEU A 3 12.01 -40.13 20.02
N THR A 4 12.55 -40.69 18.94
CA THR A 4 12.84 -39.94 17.70
C THR A 4 11.55 -39.53 16.97
N VAL A 5 10.55 -40.42 16.96
CA VAL A 5 9.23 -40.13 16.39
C VAL A 5 8.51 -39.07 17.22
N ALA A 6 8.53 -39.17 18.54
CA ALA A 6 7.93 -38.18 19.43
C ALA A 6 8.58 -36.79 19.28
N GLY A 7 9.92 -36.73 19.20
CA GLY A 7 10.65 -35.48 18.96
C GLY A 7 10.32 -34.84 17.61
N ALA A 8 10.23 -35.64 16.54
CA ALA A 8 9.86 -35.14 15.21
C ALA A 8 8.43 -34.58 15.18
N LEU A 9 7.48 -35.25 15.83
CA LEU A 9 6.09 -34.79 15.93
C LEU A 9 5.98 -33.47 16.71
N LEU A 10 6.72 -33.34 17.81
CA LEU A 10 6.75 -32.10 18.60
C LEU A 10 7.33 -30.94 17.79
N ALA A 11 8.45 -31.16 17.08
CA ALA A 11 9.05 -30.15 16.21
C ALA A 11 8.08 -29.68 15.11
N LEU A 12 7.37 -30.63 14.49
CA LEU A 12 6.35 -30.31 13.48
C LEU A 12 5.18 -29.53 14.07
N ALA A 13 4.70 -29.90 15.26
CA ALA A 13 3.62 -29.19 15.95
C ALA A 13 4.02 -27.73 16.28
N VAL A 14 5.23 -27.51 16.78
CA VAL A 14 5.76 -26.17 17.04
C VAL A 14 5.89 -25.37 15.74
N ALA A 15 6.44 -25.98 14.68
CA ALA A 15 6.55 -25.31 13.38
C ALA A 15 5.19 -24.90 12.83
N LEU A 16 4.19 -25.78 12.90
CA LEU A 16 2.81 -25.48 12.49
C LEU A 16 2.18 -24.39 13.35
N TRP A 17 2.44 -24.37 14.66
CA TRP A 17 1.93 -23.34 15.57
C TRP A 17 2.53 -21.96 15.26
N VAL A 18 3.84 -21.90 15.00
CA VAL A 18 4.54 -20.68 14.58
C VAL A 18 4.08 -20.20 13.19
N LEU A 19 3.80 -21.13 12.26
CA LEU A 19 3.34 -20.81 10.91
C LEU A 19 1.83 -20.55 10.82
N ALA A 20 1.03 -20.97 11.80
CA ALA A 20 -0.41 -20.76 11.86
C ALA A 20 -0.83 -19.28 11.66
N PRO A 21 -0.20 -18.27 12.30
CA PRO A 21 -0.54 -16.87 12.07
C PRO A 21 -0.30 -16.41 10.62
N LEU A 22 0.66 -16.98 9.88
CA LEU A 22 0.92 -16.61 8.48
C LEU A 22 -0.18 -17.11 7.53
N ARG A 23 -0.93 -18.15 7.92
CA ARG A 23 -2.08 -18.66 7.13
C ARG A 23 -3.35 -17.85 7.34
N ARG A 24 -3.39 -16.95 8.33
CA ARG A 24 -4.52 -16.03 8.48
C ARG A 24 -4.40 -15.01 7.35
N PRO A 25 -5.37 -14.91 6.43
CA PRO A 25 -5.34 -13.86 5.44
C PRO A 25 -5.27 -12.53 6.20
N ALA A 26 -4.32 -11.68 5.83
CA ALA A 26 -4.29 -10.32 6.32
C ALA A 26 -5.53 -9.61 5.75
N ALA A 27 -6.67 -9.76 6.44
CA ALA A 27 -7.87 -9.04 6.11
C ALA A 27 -7.58 -7.56 6.41
N LEU A 28 -7.37 -6.78 5.36
CA LEU A 28 -7.43 -5.34 5.48
C LEU A 28 -8.84 -5.03 5.96
N GLY A 29 -8.97 -4.39 7.12
CA GLY A 29 -10.27 -3.85 7.51
C GLY A 29 -10.74 -2.82 6.45
N PRO A 30 -12.00 -2.36 6.51
CA PRO A 30 -12.57 -1.44 5.52
C PRO A 30 -11.71 -0.18 5.25
N ARG A 31 -10.99 0.31 6.28
CA ARG A 31 -10.04 1.42 6.14
C ARG A 31 -8.80 1.06 5.33
N GLY A 32 -8.30 -0.17 5.45
CA GLY A 32 -7.16 -0.67 4.69
C GLY A 32 -7.51 -0.83 3.21
N GLU A 33 -8.69 -1.37 2.91
CA GLU A 33 -9.22 -1.48 1.54
C GLU A 33 -9.38 -0.10 0.90
N ALA A 34 -10.08 0.83 1.57
CA ALA A 34 -10.24 2.20 1.09
C ALA A 34 -8.90 2.91 0.83
N ARG A 35 -7.87 2.60 1.64
CA ARG A 35 -6.52 3.13 1.47
C ARG A 35 -5.83 2.56 0.23
N LEU A 36 -5.94 1.27 -0.01
CA LEU A 36 -5.39 0.65 -1.22
C LEU A 36 -6.05 1.21 -2.48
N ASP A 37 -7.39 1.35 -2.46
CA ASP A 37 -8.12 1.92 -3.59
C ASP A 37 -7.71 3.36 -3.87
N ALA A 38 -7.58 4.18 -2.82
CA ALA A 38 -7.10 5.55 -2.97
C ALA A 38 -5.67 5.61 -3.53
N TRP A 39 -4.79 4.70 -3.09
CA TRP A 39 -3.43 4.61 -3.60
C TRP A 39 -3.40 4.18 -5.07
N ALA A 40 -4.23 3.19 -5.44
CA ALA A 40 -4.37 2.72 -6.81
C ALA A 40 -4.87 3.83 -7.74
N ARG A 41 -5.89 4.60 -7.33
CA ARG A 41 -6.39 5.76 -8.09
C ARG A 41 -5.32 6.83 -8.29
N ARG A 42 -4.59 7.20 -7.23
CA ARG A 42 -3.47 8.16 -7.30
C ARG A 42 -2.39 7.68 -8.27
N ARG A 43 -2.01 6.40 -8.19
CA ARG A 43 -1.01 5.81 -9.08
C ARG A 43 -1.46 5.82 -10.55
N ALA A 44 -2.72 5.47 -10.81
CA ALA A 44 -3.26 5.45 -12.16
C ALA A 44 -3.29 6.86 -12.79
N ALA A 45 -3.73 7.88 -12.04
CA ALA A 45 -3.78 9.25 -12.54
C ALA A 45 -2.38 9.79 -12.91
N LEU A 46 -1.37 9.50 -12.09
CA LEU A 46 0.02 9.90 -12.35
C LEU A 46 0.67 9.07 -13.46
N ALA A 47 0.32 7.79 -13.59
CA ALA A 47 0.79 6.94 -14.68
C ALA A 47 0.31 7.46 -16.04
N ALA A 48 -0.96 7.87 -16.15
CA ALA A 48 -1.50 8.43 -17.40
C ALA A 48 -0.75 9.69 -17.88
N LEU A 49 -0.33 10.56 -16.94
CA LEU A 49 0.52 11.71 -17.28
C LEU A 49 1.89 11.27 -17.78
N ARG A 50 2.48 10.24 -17.17
CA ARG A 50 3.78 9.73 -17.57
C ARG A 50 3.73 9.07 -18.96
N ASP A 51 2.70 8.27 -19.21
CA ASP A 51 2.48 7.64 -20.51
C ASP A 51 2.31 8.70 -21.62
N LEU A 52 1.61 9.81 -21.33
CA LEU A 52 1.49 10.93 -22.27
C LEU A 52 2.85 11.58 -22.60
N GLU A 53 3.73 11.74 -21.61
CA GLU A 53 5.08 12.28 -21.84
C GLU A 53 5.94 11.31 -22.66
N ASP A 54 5.81 10.00 -22.42
CA ASP A 54 6.49 8.96 -23.19
C ASP A 54 5.99 8.97 -24.66
N ASP A 55 4.70 9.14 -24.90
CA ASP A 55 4.12 9.27 -26.24
C ASP A 55 4.58 10.54 -26.97
N ARG A 56 4.73 11.66 -26.24
CA ARG A 56 5.32 12.89 -26.80
C ARG A 56 6.79 12.67 -27.18
N ALA A 57 7.56 11.99 -26.34
CA ALA A 57 8.98 11.74 -26.58
C ALA A 57 9.21 10.83 -27.81
N THR A 58 8.28 9.90 -28.07
CA THR A 58 8.29 9.01 -29.25
C THR A 58 7.76 9.67 -30.52
N GLY A 59 7.19 10.89 -30.42
CA GLY A 59 6.67 11.65 -31.56
C GLY A 59 5.30 11.19 -32.07
N HIS A 60 4.57 10.39 -31.28
CA HIS A 60 3.26 9.87 -31.67
C HIS A 60 2.11 10.88 -31.56
N LEU A 61 2.33 12.05 -30.96
CA LEU A 61 1.31 13.10 -30.81
C LEU A 61 1.66 14.41 -31.50
N ASP A 62 0.67 14.96 -32.18
CA ASP A 62 0.65 16.35 -32.61
C ASP A 62 0.70 17.32 -31.40
N PRO A 63 1.40 18.46 -31.49
CA PRO A 63 1.54 19.39 -30.37
C PRO A 63 0.21 19.92 -29.80
N GLY A 64 -0.81 20.15 -30.63
CA GLY A 64 -2.11 20.64 -30.20
C GLY A 64 -2.90 19.56 -29.45
N ALA A 65 -2.84 18.32 -29.93
CA ALA A 65 -3.44 17.16 -29.27
C ALA A 65 -2.78 16.89 -27.90
N TYR A 66 -1.45 16.97 -27.82
CA TYR A 66 -0.71 16.82 -26.56
C TYR A 66 -1.13 17.90 -25.55
N ALA A 67 -1.18 19.17 -25.93
CA ALA A 67 -1.50 20.26 -25.01
C ALA A 67 -2.92 20.12 -24.43
N ALA A 68 -3.90 19.76 -25.27
CA ALA A 68 -5.27 19.54 -24.83
C ALA A 68 -5.39 18.32 -23.89
N LEU A 69 -4.71 17.22 -24.21
CA LEU A 69 -4.76 16.00 -23.40
C LEU A 69 -4.04 16.18 -22.06
N ARG A 70 -2.89 16.86 -22.06
CA ARG A 70 -2.14 17.19 -20.85
C ARG A 70 -2.97 18.00 -19.88
N ALA A 71 -3.63 19.07 -20.34
CA ALA A 71 -4.47 19.90 -19.48
C ALA A 71 -5.60 19.10 -18.80
N ARG A 72 -6.21 18.15 -19.52
CA ARG A 72 -7.25 17.27 -18.96
C ARG A 72 -6.68 16.31 -17.91
N LEU A 73 -5.56 15.66 -18.20
CA LEU A 73 -4.93 14.72 -17.27
C LEU A 73 -4.37 15.42 -16.02
N GLU A 74 -3.82 16.62 -16.15
CA GLU A 74 -3.35 17.41 -15.01
C GLU A 74 -4.52 17.81 -14.10
N ALA A 75 -5.64 18.25 -14.67
CA ALA A 75 -6.85 18.56 -13.90
C ALA A 75 -7.36 17.34 -13.13
N GLU A 76 -7.37 16.17 -13.78
CA GLU A 76 -7.76 14.90 -13.16
C GLU A 76 -6.78 14.48 -12.06
N ALA A 77 -5.48 14.57 -12.29
CA ALA A 77 -4.46 14.24 -11.31
C ALA A 77 -4.57 15.13 -10.06
N VAL A 78 -4.75 16.44 -10.25
CA VAL A 78 -4.96 17.39 -9.13
C VAL A 78 -6.22 17.02 -8.34
N ARG A 79 -7.32 16.67 -9.02
CA ARG A 79 -8.56 16.22 -8.37
C ARG A 79 -8.31 14.99 -7.49
N VAL A 80 -7.70 13.96 -8.05
CA VAL A 80 -7.39 12.72 -7.33
C VAL A 80 -6.43 12.97 -6.16
N LEU A 81 -5.41 13.81 -6.34
CA LEU A 81 -4.47 14.14 -5.27
C LEU A 81 -5.17 14.84 -4.09
N ARG A 82 -6.12 15.74 -4.35
CA ARG A 82 -6.92 16.38 -3.30
C ARG A 82 -7.85 15.38 -2.60
N GLU A 83 -8.56 14.56 -3.37
CA GLU A 83 -9.45 13.51 -2.84
C GLU A 83 -8.71 12.44 -2.01
N THR A 84 -7.40 12.27 -2.26
CA THR A 84 -6.55 11.28 -1.60
C THR A 84 -5.49 11.89 -0.66
N ALA A 85 -5.59 13.18 -0.35
CA ALA A 85 -4.64 13.89 0.53
C ALA A 85 -4.55 13.28 1.93
N TRP A 86 -5.65 12.67 2.42
CA TRP A 86 -5.70 11.95 3.70
C TRP A 86 -4.77 10.73 3.76
N LEU A 87 -4.22 10.26 2.62
CA LEU A 87 -3.17 9.24 2.62
C LEU A 87 -1.87 9.71 3.31
N GLU A 88 -1.65 11.02 3.30
CA GLU A 88 -0.45 11.71 3.82
C GLU A 88 -0.62 12.12 5.29
N GLU A 89 -1.80 11.96 5.89
CA GLU A 89 -2.00 12.27 7.31
C GLU A 89 -1.15 11.38 8.24
N PRO A 90 -0.62 11.96 9.34
CA PRO A 90 0.07 11.21 10.37
C PRO A 90 -0.85 10.11 10.90
N HIS A 91 -0.23 8.98 11.26
CA HIS A 91 -0.91 7.71 11.45
C HIS A 91 -1.99 7.74 12.55
N ALA A 92 -3.25 8.01 12.16
CA ALA A 92 -4.40 8.04 13.07
C ALA A 92 -5.22 6.73 13.03
N CYS A 93 -4.59 5.57 13.25
CA CYS A 93 -5.36 4.32 13.35
C CYS A 93 -6.06 4.11 14.71
N GLY A 94 -5.78 4.98 15.69
CA GLY A 94 -6.33 4.87 17.04
C GLY A 94 -5.76 3.73 17.89
N PHE A 95 -4.81 2.95 17.36
CA PHE A 95 -4.12 1.91 18.11
C PHE A 95 -3.16 2.57 19.13
N ARG A 96 -3.37 2.27 20.41
CA ARG A 96 -2.48 2.74 21.49
C ARG A 96 -1.20 1.93 21.47
N ASN A 97 -0.15 2.53 20.90
CA ASN A 97 1.20 1.98 20.97
C ASN A 97 1.89 2.44 22.26
N PRO A 98 2.79 1.62 22.84
CA PRO A 98 3.65 2.09 23.91
C PRO A 98 4.58 3.20 23.40
N ALA A 99 5.00 4.12 24.28
CA ALA A 99 5.80 5.29 23.91
C ALA A 99 7.14 4.96 23.23
N THR A 100 7.66 3.74 23.42
CA THR A 100 8.91 3.27 22.81
C THR A 100 8.73 2.62 21.44
N ALA A 101 7.50 2.50 20.94
CA ALA A 101 7.21 1.81 19.69
C ALA A 101 7.76 2.60 18.49
N ARG A 102 8.65 1.97 17.72
CA ARG A 102 9.12 2.49 16.41
C ARG A 102 8.15 2.20 15.28
N TYR A 103 7.26 1.22 15.48
CA TYR A 103 6.26 0.79 14.51
C TYR A 103 4.92 0.57 15.21
N CYS A 104 3.81 0.82 14.50
CA CYS A 104 2.48 0.56 15.03
C CYS A 104 2.18 -0.95 15.11
N GLY A 105 1.81 -1.45 16.28
CA GLY A 105 1.43 -2.85 16.48
C GLY A 105 0.14 -3.27 15.78
N GLY A 106 -0.71 -2.31 15.40
CA GLY A 106 -1.97 -2.57 14.68
C GLY A 106 -1.82 -2.71 13.16
N CYS A 107 -0.82 -2.06 12.54
CA CYS A 107 -0.69 -2.06 11.08
C CYS A 107 0.75 -2.04 10.53
N GLY A 108 1.76 -2.00 11.38
CA GLY A 108 3.18 -2.11 11.01
C GLY A 108 3.82 -0.84 10.42
N ARG A 109 3.12 0.31 10.36
CA ARG A 109 3.71 1.57 9.85
C ARG A 109 4.75 2.12 10.84
N PRO A 110 5.88 2.70 10.38
CA PRO A 110 6.76 3.44 11.27
C PRO A 110 5.99 4.57 11.96
N LEU A 111 6.23 4.70 13.26
CA LEU A 111 5.85 5.86 14.05
C LEU A 111 7.09 6.75 14.05
N ASP A 112 6.98 7.98 13.54
CA ASP A 112 8.12 8.90 13.59
C ASP A 112 8.56 9.04 15.06
N PRO A 113 9.87 8.99 15.35
CA PRO A 113 10.34 9.31 16.70
C PRO A 113 9.98 10.77 16.98
N CYS A 114 9.31 11.01 18.12
CA CYS A 114 9.07 12.35 18.63
C CYS A 114 10.36 13.16 18.75
#